data_AF-A0A4D4L6I7-F1
#
_entry.id   AF-A0A4D4L6I7-F1
#
_cell.length_a   1.000
_cell.length_b   1.000
_cell.length_c   1.000
_cell.angle_alpha   90.00
_cell.angle_beta   90.00
_cell.angle_gamma   90.00
#
_symmetry.space_group_name_H-M   'P 1'
#
loop_
_entity.id
_entity.type
_entity.pdbx_description
1 polymer ?
#
loop_
_entity_poly.entity_id
_entity_poly.type
_entity_poly.pdbx_seq_one_letter_code
_entity_poly.pdbx_strand_id
1 'polypeptide(L)'
;MPEPEEQPTTHAPAAAEHPEPSGSAVAGSTVSGSTAGGLPKRRRKGAISIVPRADSTTAAARTSEETASIMGAFQRGTQSGRSAANPSREGHDPQ
;
A
#
# COMPACT_ATOMS: atom_id res chain seq x y z
N MET A 1 44.54 -33.08 -29.32
CA MET A 1 44.70 -31.67 -28.90
C MET A 1 43.69 -31.41 -27.81
N PRO A 2 44.04 -31.50 -26.52
CA PRO A 2 43.13 -31.07 -25.45
C PRO A 2 43.17 -29.55 -25.30
N GLU A 3 42.00 -28.91 -25.32
CA GLU A 3 41.81 -27.50 -24.98
C GLU A 3 41.82 -27.31 -23.45
N PRO A 4 42.39 -26.21 -22.90
CA PRO A 4 42.33 -25.93 -21.48
C PRO A 4 40.97 -25.34 -21.06
N GLU A 5 40.31 -25.99 -20.11
CA GLU A 5 39.07 -25.50 -19.47
C GLU A 5 39.38 -24.29 -18.56
N GLU A 6 38.81 -23.12 -18.86
CA GLU A 6 38.85 -21.95 -18.00
C GLU A 6 37.96 -22.15 -16.77
N GLN A 7 38.58 -22.19 -15.59
CA GLN A 7 37.88 -22.18 -14.30
C GLN A 7 37.37 -20.75 -14.01
N PRO A 8 36.08 -20.51 -13.75
CA PRO A 8 35.64 -19.21 -13.29
C PRO A 8 36.16 -18.97 -11.87
N THR A 9 37.11 -18.06 -11.75
CA THR A 9 37.64 -17.57 -10.48
C THR A 9 36.52 -16.90 -9.70
N THR A 10 36.10 -17.56 -8.62
CA THR A 10 35.16 -17.03 -7.63
C THR A 10 35.82 -15.83 -6.93
N HIS A 11 35.57 -14.61 -7.41
CA HIS A 11 35.99 -13.40 -6.69
C HIS A 11 35.15 -13.27 -5.42
N ALA A 12 35.75 -13.56 -4.27
CA ALA A 12 35.22 -13.19 -2.97
C ALA A 12 35.13 -11.66 -2.88
N PRO A 13 33.99 -11.06 -2.50
CA PRO A 13 33.96 -9.62 -2.26
C PRO A 13 34.76 -9.31 -0.99
N ALA A 14 35.79 -8.49 -1.18
CA ALA A 14 36.54 -7.88 -0.10
C ALA A 14 35.59 -7.13 0.85
N ALA A 15 35.76 -7.34 2.15
CA ALA A 15 35.02 -6.65 3.19
C ALA A 15 35.19 -5.13 3.02
N ALA A 16 34.11 -4.46 2.61
CA ALA A 16 34.05 -3.00 2.62
C ALA A 16 33.97 -2.54 4.07
N GLU A 17 34.94 -1.72 4.49
CA GLU A 17 34.93 -1.00 5.75
C GLU A 17 33.66 -0.14 5.83
N HIS A 18 32.78 -0.44 6.78
CA HIS A 18 31.58 0.35 7.02
C HIS A 18 31.96 1.64 7.78
N PRO A 19 31.58 2.84 7.30
CA PRO A 19 31.70 4.04 8.11
C PRO A 19 30.71 3.96 9.28
N GLU A 20 31.23 4.04 10.51
CA GLU A 20 30.45 4.20 11.74
C GLU A 20 29.50 5.41 11.60
N PRO A 21 28.17 5.24 11.72
CA PRO A 21 27.28 6.37 11.80
C PRO A 21 27.39 6.99 13.18
N SER A 22 28.24 8.01 13.30
CA SER A 22 28.20 8.96 14.41
C SER A 22 26.92 9.78 14.29
N GLY A 23 25.83 9.24 14.85
CA GLY A 23 24.49 9.78 14.76
C GLY A 23 23.77 9.60 16.08
N SER A 24 23.75 10.67 16.87
CA SER A 24 22.96 10.95 18.07
C SER A 24 21.88 9.91 18.41
N ALA A 25 22.04 9.26 19.56
CA ALA A 25 21.05 8.39 20.16
C ALA A 25 19.75 9.15 20.45
N VAL A 26 18.80 9.14 19.50
CA VAL A 26 17.41 9.43 19.80
C VAL A 26 16.82 8.17 20.43
N ALA A 27 16.63 8.26 21.75
CA ALA A 27 15.94 7.27 22.55
C ALA A 27 14.59 6.91 21.88
N GLY A 28 14.43 5.63 21.54
CA GLY A 28 13.12 5.09 21.16
C GLY A 28 13.08 4.23 19.90
N SER A 29 14.00 3.28 19.70
CA SER A 29 13.70 2.15 18.82
C SER A 29 14.58 0.95 19.17
N THR A 30 14.07 0.05 20.00
CA THR A 30 14.64 -1.29 20.14
C THR A 30 14.46 -2.00 18.80
N VAL A 31 15.49 -2.01 17.96
CA VAL A 31 15.48 -2.62 16.63
C VAL A 31 15.29 -4.13 16.79
N SER A 32 14.04 -4.57 16.71
CA SER A 32 13.64 -5.97 16.83
C SER A 32 13.96 -6.71 15.52
N GLY A 33 15.25 -6.95 15.31
CA GLY A 33 15.80 -7.78 14.24
C GLY A 33 15.96 -7.09 12.88
N SER A 34 17.02 -7.50 12.18
CA SER A 34 17.32 -7.09 10.80
C SER A 34 17.02 -8.22 9.81
N THR A 35 16.86 -7.87 8.54
CA THR A 35 16.87 -8.84 7.42
C THR A 35 18.31 -9.20 7.05
N ALA A 36 18.52 -10.27 6.26
CA ALA A 36 19.87 -10.65 5.83
C ALA A 36 20.61 -9.54 5.05
N GLY A 37 19.87 -8.62 4.42
CA GLY A 37 20.41 -7.44 3.73
C GLY A 37 20.58 -6.20 4.62
N GLY A 38 20.55 -6.35 5.95
CA GLY A 38 20.76 -5.23 6.88
C GLY A 38 19.57 -4.28 7.03
N LEU A 39 18.51 -4.42 6.23
CA LEU A 39 17.33 -3.58 6.33
C LEU A 39 16.50 -3.95 7.58
N PRO A 40 16.07 -2.96 8.40
CA PRO A 40 15.24 -3.21 9.58
C PRO A 40 13.96 -3.98 9.27
N LYS A 41 13.59 -4.94 10.15
CA LYS A 41 12.34 -5.70 9.97
C LYS A 41 11.13 -4.78 10.01
N ARG A 42 10.26 -4.90 8.99
CA ARG A 42 8.98 -4.21 8.95
C ARG A 42 8.06 -4.73 10.06
N ARG A 43 7.69 -3.87 11.00
CA ARG A 43 6.67 -4.18 12.01
C ARG A 43 5.29 -4.15 11.34
N ARG A 44 4.66 -5.31 11.18
CA ARG A 44 3.25 -5.36 10.74
C ARG A 44 2.37 -5.08 11.95
N LYS A 45 1.51 -4.07 11.84
CA LYS A 45 0.37 -3.87 12.76
C LYS A 45 -0.54 -5.10 12.66
N GLY A 46 -1.10 -5.55 13.80
CA GLY A 46 -1.89 -6.78 13.89
C GLY A 46 -3.10 -6.83 12.96
N ALA A 47 -3.74 -8.00 12.84
CA ALA A 47 -4.93 -8.18 12.03
C ALA A 47 -6.06 -7.25 12.52
N ILE A 48 -6.71 -6.54 11.59
CA ILE A 48 -7.85 -5.67 11.86
C ILE A 48 -9.11 -6.44 11.46
N SER A 49 -10.08 -6.51 12.37
CA SER A 49 -11.42 -7.02 12.07
C SER A 49 -12.34 -5.84 11.80
N ILE A 50 -12.93 -5.78 10.60
CA ILE A 50 -13.94 -4.77 10.25
C ILE A 50 -15.30 -5.37 10.58
N VAL A 51 -15.95 -4.88 11.65
CA VAL A 51 -17.33 -5.24 11.97
C VAL A 51 -18.25 -4.25 11.26
N PRO A 52 -19.21 -4.71 10.43
CA PRO A 52 -20.22 -3.83 9.87
C PRO A 52 -20.99 -3.16 11.02
N ARG A 53 -20.80 -1.85 11.19
CA ARG A 53 -21.66 -1.04 12.05
C ARG A 53 -22.89 -0.69 11.22
N ALA A 54 -24.07 -1.02 11.70
CA ALA A 54 -25.32 -0.62 11.07
C ALA A 54 -25.51 0.89 11.34
N ASP A 55 -24.74 1.73 10.65
CA ASP A 55 -25.07 3.14 10.51
C ASP A 55 -26.24 3.19 9.53
N SER A 56 -27.45 3.00 10.06
CA SER A 56 -28.69 3.01 9.31
C SER A 56 -29.07 4.45 8.94
N THR A 57 -28.23 5.11 8.17
CA THR A 57 -28.70 6.21 7.33
C THR A 57 -29.41 5.52 6.17
N THR A 58 -30.70 5.24 6.35
CA THR A 58 -31.58 4.88 5.25
C THR A 58 -31.53 6.03 4.25
N ALA A 59 -30.70 5.90 3.23
CA ALA A 59 -30.66 6.87 2.14
C ALA A 59 -32.09 6.99 1.60
N ALA A 60 -32.59 8.23 1.55
CA ALA A 60 -33.93 8.49 1.03
C ALA A 60 -34.05 7.86 -0.36
N ALA A 61 -35.18 7.19 -0.61
CA ALA A 61 -35.44 6.60 -1.92
C ALA A 61 -35.39 7.70 -2.99
N ARG A 62 -34.54 7.54 -3.99
CA ARG A 62 -34.41 8.49 -5.10
C ARG A 62 -35.71 8.55 -5.89
N THR A 63 -36.02 9.71 -6.45
CA THR A 63 -37.18 9.84 -7.34
C THR A 63 -36.94 9.09 -8.65
N SER A 64 -38.01 8.77 -9.37
CA SER A 64 -37.91 8.11 -10.68
C SER A 64 -37.18 8.97 -11.71
N GLU A 65 -37.42 10.28 -11.69
CA GLU A 65 -36.76 11.26 -12.55
C GLU A 65 -35.25 11.32 -12.28
N GLU A 66 -34.87 11.39 -11.00
CA GLU A 66 -33.46 11.39 -10.59
C GLU A 66 -32.76 10.09 -11.02
N THR A 67 -33.45 8.96 -10.85
CA THR A 67 -32.94 7.65 -11.27
C THR A 67 -32.74 7.58 -12.79
N ALA A 68 -33.70 8.07 -13.58
CA ALA A 68 -33.58 8.15 -15.04
C ALA A 68 -32.44 9.07 -15.47
N SER A 69 -32.27 10.21 -14.78
CA SER A 69 -31.18 11.16 -15.01
C SER A 69 -29.81 10.52 -14.76
N ILE A 70 -29.63 9.82 -13.63
CA ILE A 70 -28.41 9.09 -13.28
C ILE A 70 -28.11 8.00 -14.31
N MET A 71 -29.13 7.21 -14.70
CA MET A 71 -28.96 6.16 -15.71
C MET A 71 -28.52 6.72 -17.06
N GLY A 72 -29.14 7.82 -17.50
CA GLY A 72 -28.76 8.49 -18.75
C GLY A 72 -27.34 9.08 -18.68
N ALA A 73 -26.97 9.68 -17.55
CA ALA A 73 -25.63 10.19 -17.30
C ALA A 73 -24.57 9.10 -17.34
N PHE A 74 -24.87 7.93 -16.76
CA PHE A 74 -23.99 6.76 -16.78
C PHE A 74 -23.79 6.22 -18.20
N GLN A 75 -24.88 6.05 -18.97
CA GLN A 75 -24.80 5.59 -20.37
C GLN A 75 -23.97 6.53 -21.24
N ARG A 76 -24.06 7.84 -21.01
CA ARG A 76 -23.25 8.86 -21.70
C ARG A 76 -21.83 9.00 -21.14
N GLY A 77 -21.50 8.32 -20.04
CA GLY A 77 -20.17 8.35 -19.43
C GLY A 77 -19.82 9.68 -18.74
N THR A 78 -20.80 10.47 -18.30
CA THR A 78 -20.53 11.74 -17.59
C THR A 78 -20.05 11.48 -16.16
N GLN A 79 -19.45 12.49 -15.52
CA GLN A 79 -18.98 12.38 -14.13
C GLN A 79 -20.11 12.07 -13.15
N SER A 80 -21.26 12.74 -13.29
CA SER A 80 -22.43 12.53 -12.42
C SER A 80 -22.91 11.07 -12.40
N GLY A 81 -22.92 10.37 -13.54
CA GLY A 81 -23.29 8.96 -13.59
C GLY A 81 -22.27 8.03 -12.92
N ARG A 82 -20.98 8.37 -12.97
CA ARG A 82 -19.91 7.57 -12.34
C ARG A 82 -19.84 7.77 -10.83
N SER A 83 -20.04 8.99 -10.35
CA SER A 83 -20.07 9.32 -8.92
C SER A 83 -21.25 8.63 -8.22
N ALA A 84 -22.42 8.62 -8.85
CA ALA A 84 -23.61 7.95 -8.30
C ALA A 84 -23.44 6.42 -8.06
N ALA A 85 -22.53 5.76 -8.79
CA ALA A 85 -22.21 4.34 -8.61
C ALA A 85 -21.17 4.08 -7.50
N ASN A 86 -20.40 5.10 -7.10
CA ASN A 86 -19.38 5.01 -6.06
C ASN A 86 -19.49 6.21 -5.10
N PRO A 87 -20.54 6.26 -4.25
CA PRO A 87 -20.68 7.31 -3.24
C PRO A 87 -19.50 7.31 -2.25
N SER A 88 -18.78 6.19 -2.13
CA SER A 88 -17.59 6.05 -1.28
C SER A 88 -16.34 6.78 -1.79
N ARG A 89 -16.36 7.31 -3.03
CA ARG A 89 -15.19 8.03 -3.59
C ARG A 89 -15.15 9.50 -3.18
N GLU A 90 -16.27 10.03 -2.72
CA GLU A 90 -16.51 11.45 -2.41
C GLU A 90 -16.56 11.67 -0.88
N GLY A 91 -15.53 11.20 -0.18
CA GLY A 91 -15.21 11.61 1.19
C GLY A 91 -15.18 10.48 2.21
N HIS A 92 -14.03 9.81 2.32
CA HIS A 92 -13.53 9.41 3.64
C HIS A 92 -12.12 10.00 3.75
N ASP A 93 -12.05 11.24 4.24
CA ASP A 93 -10.82 11.83 4.76
C ASP A 93 -10.77 11.48 6.26
N PRO A 94 -10.03 10.44 6.69
CA PRO A 94 -9.87 10.16 8.10
C PRO A 94 -8.95 11.24 8.70
N GLN A 95 -9.57 12.28 9.26
CA GLN A 95 -8.90 13.19 10.19
C GLN A 95 -8.52 12.46 11.48
#